data_AF-A0A430ENJ7-F1
#
_entry.id   AF-A0A430ENJ7-F1
#
_cell.length_a   1.000
_cell.length_b   1.000
_cell.length_c   1.000
_cell.angle_alpha   90.00
_cell.angle_beta   90.00
_cell.angle_gamma   90.00
#
_symmetry.space_group_name_H-M   'P 1'
#
loop_
_entity.id
_entity.type
_entity.pdbx_description
1 polymer ?
#
loop_
_entity_poly.entity_id
_entity_poly.type
_entity_poly.pdbx_seq_one_letter_code
_entity_poly.pdbx_strand_id
1 'polypeptide(L)'
;MRPIAALLGTDINITTSCRCMRIVQYSPEQLVSRFGADATLDDVEGRLRCKACGQRPKLICRWSWGNVMGLGRGVKLPDLPEWTGLTPDMARAAALRSGQ
;
A
#
# COMPACT_ATOMS: atom_id res chain seq x y z
N MET A 1 2.31 -4.04 15.49
CA MET A 1 3.38 -3.92 14.49
C MET A 1 2.76 -4.09 13.10
N ARG A 2 3.25 -3.37 12.07
CA ARG A 2 2.67 -3.36 10.72
C ARG A 2 3.61 -4.06 9.70
N PRO A 3 3.64 -5.39 9.61
CA PRO A 3 4.56 -6.12 8.74
C PRO A 3 4.25 -5.89 7.25
N ILE A 4 5.27 -5.65 6.43
CA ILE A 4 5.09 -5.41 4.99
C ILE A 4 4.76 -6.71 4.25
N ALA A 5 5.33 -7.83 4.68
CA ALA A 5 5.07 -9.14 4.09
C ALA A 5 3.58 -9.52 4.13
N ALA A 6 2.81 -9.00 5.08
CA ALA A 6 1.36 -9.21 5.16
C ALA A 6 0.58 -8.48 4.05
N LEU A 7 1.23 -7.65 3.24
CA LEU A 7 0.66 -6.97 2.09
C LEU A 7 1.06 -7.62 0.76
N LEU A 8 1.90 -8.66 0.76
CA LEU A 8 2.29 -9.35 -0.47
C LEU A 8 1.08 -10.01 -1.13
N GLY A 9 1.00 -9.92 -2.46
CA GLY A 9 -0.14 -10.45 -3.23
C GLY A 9 -1.43 -9.65 -3.07
N THR A 10 -1.35 -8.45 -2.49
CA THR A 10 -2.49 -7.51 -2.40
C THR A 10 -2.31 -6.35 -3.37
N ASP A 11 -3.41 -5.77 -3.86
CA ASP A 11 -3.40 -4.55 -4.69
C ASP A 11 -3.20 -3.25 -3.87
N ILE A 12 -2.43 -3.32 -2.77
CA ILE A 12 -2.12 -2.15 -1.94
C ILE A 12 -0.88 -1.45 -2.48
N ASN A 13 -1.02 -0.17 -2.82
CA ASN A 13 0.11 0.70 -3.11
C ASN A 13 0.50 1.49 -1.86
N ILE A 14 1.78 1.51 -1.55
CA ILE A 14 2.33 2.28 -0.45
C ILE A 14 2.87 3.57 -1.03
N THR A 15 2.17 4.66 -0.76
CA THR A 15 2.54 5.99 -1.22
C THR A 15 3.40 6.69 -0.20
N THR A 16 4.41 7.41 -0.67
CA THR A 16 5.19 8.34 0.13
C THR A 16 4.93 9.75 -0.34
N SER A 17 4.85 10.70 0.59
CA SER A 17 4.84 12.13 0.28
C SER A 17 5.94 12.85 1.06
N CYS A 18 6.76 13.62 0.34
CA CYS A 18 7.77 14.51 0.93
C CYS A 18 7.29 15.97 0.91
N ARG A 19 7.93 16.83 1.72
CA ARG A 19 7.78 18.30 1.63
C ARG A 19 8.07 18.87 0.25
N CYS A 20 8.89 18.17 -0.53
CA CYS A 20 9.20 18.50 -1.92
C CYS A 20 8.09 18.15 -2.92
N MET A 21 6.90 17.78 -2.45
CA MET A 21 5.71 17.43 -3.24
C MET A 21 5.88 16.24 -4.19
N ARG A 22 7.01 15.52 -4.12
CA ARG A 22 7.19 14.26 -4.84
C ARG A 22 6.41 13.15 -4.15
N ILE A 23 5.56 12.52 -4.94
CA ILE A 23 4.82 11.31 -4.57
C ILE A 23 5.49 10.13 -5.24
N VAL A 24 5.93 9.16 -4.45
CA VAL A 24 6.47 7.89 -4.96
C VAL A 24 5.58 6.76 -4.47
N GLN A 25 5.17 5.90 -5.39
CA GLN A 25 4.40 4.69 -5.10
C GLN A 25 5.35 3.51 -5.06
N TYR A 26 5.19 2.67 -4.04
CA TYR A 26 5.91 1.42 -3.89
C TYR A 26 4.91 0.27 -3.85
N SER A 27 5.20 -0.80 -4.57
CA SER A 27 4.52 -2.07 -4.33
C SER A 27 5.07 -2.73 -3.06
N PRO A 28 4.29 -3.59 -2.38
CA PRO A 28 4.76 -4.35 -1.23
C PRO A 28 6.01 -5.19 -1.55
N GLU A 29 6.07 -5.78 -2.74
CA GLU A 29 7.20 -6.58 -3.23
C GLU A 29 8.48 -5.74 -3.32
N GLN A 30 8.38 -4.51 -3.83
CA GLN A 30 9.51 -3.59 -3.90
C GLN A 30 10.05 -3.24 -2.51
N LEU A 31 9.18 -3.08 -1.52
CA LEU A 31 9.59 -2.80 -0.16
C LEU A 31 10.19 -4.04 0.52
N VAL A 32 9.60 -5.23 0.35
CA VAL A 32 10.16 -6.49 0.86
C VAL A 32 11.52 -6.76 0.25
N SER A 33 11.69 -6.59 -1.07
CA SER A 33 12.97 -6.75 -1.75
C SER A 33 14.04 -5.79 -1.21
N ARG A 34 13.66 -4.57 -0.83
CA ARG A 34 14.58 -3.54 -0.36
C ARG A 34 14.90 -3.61 1.14
N PHE A 35 13.95 -4.02 1.97
CA PHE A 35 14.06 -3.94 3.44
C PHE A 35 14.07 -5.30 4.14
N GLY A 36 13.74 -6.39 3.43
CA GLY A 36 13.57 -7.73 3.99
C GLY A 36 12.10 -8.04 4.32
N ALA A 37 11.76 -9.33 4.36
CA ALA A 37 10.40 -9.79 4.68
C ALA A 37 9.98 -9.50 6.13
N ASP A 38 10.95 -9.45 7.05
CA ASP A 38 10.72 -9.16 8.47
C ASP A 38 10.54 -7.66 8.76
N ALA A 39 10.70 -6.80 7.76
CA ALA A 39 10.57 -5.36 7.94
C ALA A 39 9.11 -4.93 8.13
N THR A 40 8.93 -3.94 9.01
CA THR A 40 7.64 -3.27 9.23
C THR A 40 7.54 -1.96 8.44
N LEU A 41 6.32 -1.46 8.25
CA LEU A 41 6.11 -0.12 7.69
C LEU A 41 6.80 0.96 8.51
N ASP A 42 6.88 0.79 9.83
CA ASP A 42 7.58 1.69 10.74
C ASP A 42 9.10 1.70 10.47
N ASP A 43 9.70 0.54 10.21
CA ASP A 43 11.11 0.43 9.80
C ASP A 43 11.38 1.14 8.47
N VAL A 44 10.45 0.97 7.51
CA VAL A 44 10.55 1.67 6.21
C VAL A 44 10.45 3.16 6.40
N GLU A 45 9.47 3.66 7.17
CA GLU A 45 9.32 5.11 7.43
C GLU A 45 10.57 5.70 8.12
N GLY A 46 11.16 4.95 9.06
CA GLY A 46 12.38 5.35 9.76
C GLY A 46 13.63 5.40 8.88
N ARG A 47 13.71 4.54 7.85
CA ARG A 47 14.90 4.36 7.00
C ARG A 47 14.79 5.04 5.63
N LEU A 48 13.59 5.19 5.09
CA LEU A 48 13.37 5.76 3.77
C LEU A 48 13.66 7.27 3.80
N ARG A 49 14.29 7.75 2.73
CA ARG A 49 14.66 9.16 2.55
C ARG A 49 14.31 9.58 1.15
N CYS A 50 13.72 10.77 1.02
CA CYS A 50 13.54 11.38 -0.27
C CYS A 50 14.91 11.70 -0.88
N LYS A 51 15.20 11.16 -2.07
CA LYS A 51 16.46 11.43 -2.79
C LYS A 51 16.65 12.91 -3.12
N ALA A 52 15.56 13.66 -3.26
CA ALA A 52 15.61 15.06 -3.67
C ALA A 52 15.86 16.02 -2.51
N CYS A 53 15.22 15.81 -1.36
CA CYS A 53 15.28 16.75 -0.23
C CYS A 53 15.85 16.15 1.06
N GLY A 54 16.23 14.87 1.06
CA GLY A 54 16.79 14.16 2.23
C GLY A 54 15.80 13.93 3.37
N GLN A 55 14.57 14.42 3.29
CA GLN A 55 13.58 14.29 4.35
C GLN A 55 13.00 12.87 4.43
N ARG A 56 12.51 12.52 5.63
CA ARG A 56 11.71 11.32 5.87
C ARG A 56 10.30 11.55 5.31
N PRO A 57 9.88 10.83 4.26
CA PRO A 57 8.51 10.96 3.81
C PRO A 57 7.57 10.20 4.74
N LYS A 58 6.34 10.67 4.83
CA LYS A 58 5.27 9.94 5.52
C LYS A 58 4.76 8.83 4.62
N LEU A 59 4.62 7.62 5.15
CA LEU A 59 3.99 6.50 4.44
C LEU A 59 2.48 6.57 4.55
N ILE A 60 1.81 6.31 3.43
CA ILE A 60 0.36 6.20 3.32
C ILE A 60 0.06 4.92 2.55
N CYS A 61 -0.53 3.94 3.21
CA CYS A 61 -1.05 2.76 2.54
C CYS A 61 -2.37 3.13 1.86
N ARG A 62 -2.44 2.98 0.55
CA ARG A 62 -3.68 3.17 -0.21
C ARG A 62 -3.96 1.93 -1.03
N TRP A 63 -5.19 1.46 -0.95
CA TRP A 63 -5.67 0.43 -1.85
C TRP A 63 -5.77 1.00 -3.27
N SER A 64 -5.20 0.30 -4.25
CA SER A 64 -5.16 0.76 -5.63
C SER A 64 -6.05 -0.13 -6.48
N TRP A 65 -7.07 0.46 -7.10
CA TRP A 65 -8.00 -0.19 -8.03
C TRP A 65 -7.35 -0.58 -9.38
N GLY A 66 -6.03 -0.74 -9.42
CA GLY A 66 -5.22 -0.75 -10.64
C GLY A 66 -5.59 -1.83 -11.65
N ASN A 67 -6.25 -2.92 -11.21
CA ASN A 67 -6.60 -4.05 -12.07
C ASN A 67 -8.07 -4.47 -12.01
N VAL A 68 -8.99 -3.57 -11.60
CA VAL A 68 -10.41 -3.95 -11.43
C VAL A 68 -11.21 -3.89 -12.74
N MET A 69 -10.61 -3.41 -13.84
CA MET A 69 -11.22 -3.44 -15.18
C MET A 69 -11.45 -4.86 -15.77
N GLY A 70 -10.96 -5.92 -15.12
CA GLY A 70 -11.25 -7.32 -15.50
C GLY A 70 -11.98 -8.14 -14.43
N LEU A 71 -12.28 -7.53 -13.28
CA LEU A 71 -12.76 -8.23 -12.11
C LEU A 71 -14.29 -8.15 -12.07
N GLY A 72 -14.94 -9.12 -12.70
CA GLY A 72 -16.41 -9.26 -12.68
C GLY A 72 -16.99 -9.32 -11.27
N ARG A 73 -18.33 -9.22 -11.17
CA ARG A 73 -19.06 -9.34 -9.88
C ARG A 73 -18.73 -10.68 -9.23
N GLY A 74 -17.83 -10.70 -8.24
CA GLY A 74 -17.41 -11.94 -7.58
C GLY A 74 -15.95 -12.01 -7.13
N VAL A 75 -15.15 -10.98 -7.36
CA VAL A 75 -13.75 -11.02 -6.94
C VAL A 75 -13.61 -10.95 -5.43
N LYS A 76 -13.01 -12.00 -4.89
CA LYS A 76 -12.66 -12.11 -3.47
C LYS A 76 -11.54 -11.12 -3.19
N LEU A 77 -11.82 -10.17 -2.32
CA LEU A 77 -10.80 -9.29 -1.78
C LEU A 77 -9.77 -10.14 -1.03
N PRO A 78 -8.47 -9.85 -1.16
CA PRO A 78 -7.48 -10.50 -0.32
C PRO A 78 -7.77 -10.18 1.15
N ASP A 79 -7.53 -11.13 2.04
CA ASP A 79 -7.63 -10.91 3.48
C ASP A 79 -6.58 -9.86 3.87
N LEU A 80 -7.06 -8.65 4.17
CA LEU A 80 -6.19 -7.54 4.55
C LEU A 80 -5.96 -7.55 6.08
N PRO A 81 -4.75 -7.18 6.54
CA PRO A 81 -4.51 -7.04 7.97
C PRO A 81 -5.38 -5.95 8.59
N GLU A 82 -5.92 -6.19 9.80
CA GLU A 82 -6.84 -5.27 10.50
C GLU A 82 -6.26 -3.85 10.68
N TRP A 83 -4.94 -3.74 10.88
CA TRP A 83 -4.25 -2.47 11.07
C TRP A 83 -4.23 -1.58 9.82
N THR A 84 -4.62 -2.11 8.66
CA THR A 84 -4.81 -1.30 7.44
C THR A 84 -6.03 -0.39 7.53
N GLY A 85 -6.95 -0.64 8.47
CA GLY A 85 -8.21 0.12 8.61
C GLY A 85 -9.16 -0.05 7.42
N LEU A 86 -8.87 -0.98 6.52
CA LEU A 86 -9.70 -1.34 5.38
C LEU A 86 -10.53 -2.56 5.80
N THR A 87 -11.81 -2.34 6.12
CA THR A 87 -12.72 -3.48 6.30
C THR A 87 -12.99 -4.12 4.95
N PRO A 88 -13.31 -5.43 4.90
CA PRO A 88 -13.77 -6.09 3.67
C PRO A 88 -14.92 -5.32 3.01
N ASP A 89 -15.82 -4.70 3.77
CA ASP A 89 -16.90 -3.84 3.26
C ASP A 89 -16.40 -2.53 2.65
N MET A 90 -15.37 -1.88 3.21
CA MET A 90 -14.79 -0.66 2.63
C MET A 90 -14.06 -0.96 1.32
N ALA A 91 -13.32 -2.07 1.30
CA ALA A 91 -12.70 -2.58 0.09
C ALA A 91 -13.77 -2.98 -0.95
N ARG A 92 -14.87 -3.63 -0.53
CA ARG A 92 -15.99 -3.99 -1.43
C ARG A 92 -16.75 -2.78 -1.95
N ALA A 93 -17.01 -1.78 -1.11
CA ALA A 93 -17.70 -0.55 -1.47
C ALA A 93 -16.88 0.30 -2.44
N ALA A 94 -15.56 0.31 -2.30
CA ALA A 94 -14.69 0.96 -3.27
C ALA A 94 -14.64 0.16 -4.60
N ALA A 95 -14.85 -1.16 -4.59
CA ALA A 95 -14.95 -1.98 -5.82
C ALA A 95 -16.16 -1.68 -6.65
N LEU A 96 -17.28 -1.48 -5.97
CA LEU A 96 -18.52 -1.12 -6.61
C LEU A 96 -18.48 0.31 -7.20
N ARG A 97 -17.64 1.21 -6.68
CA ARG A 97 -17.51 2.60 -7.16
C ARG A 97 -16.61 2.75 -8.39
N SER A 98 -15.66 1.86 -8.61
CA SER A 98 -14.79 1.87 -9.80
C SER A 98 -15.42 1.22 -11.04
N GLY A 99 -16.63 0.68 -10.91
CA GLY A 99 -17.41 0.06 -12.00
C GLY A 99 -18.56 0.92 -12.52
N GLN A 100 -18.48 2.25 -12.40
CA GLN A 100 -19.39 3.22 -13.04
C GLN A 100 -18.61 4.15 -13.96
#